data_AF-A0A6N4AD46-F1
#
_entry.id   AF-A0A6N4AD46-F1
#
_cell.length_a   1.000
_cell.length_b   1.000
_cell.length_c   1.000
_cell.angle_alpha   90.00
_cell.angle_beta   90.00
_cell.angle_gamma   90.00
#
_symmetry.space_group_name_H-M   'P 1'
#
loop_
_entity.id
_entity.type
_entity.pdbx_description
1 polymer ?
#
loop_
_entity_poly.entity_id
_entity_poly.type
_entity_poly.pdbx_seq_one_letter_code
_entity_poly.pdbx_strand_id
1 'polypeptide(L)'
;MIKKIDSIRNFGIYKNFSWTSPSGIKDFNYKNLFYGWNYSGKTTLSRIFSSLRDKKIHDSYTNGTFKVSTDNNGIYDSSNLESFPYDILVFNSDYIQDNLNFSIHVNNSSDSKTILFEVGNNAKYETKIIELQGKVDSIKGTDVILGKKIKFQSDIDEFEIYDKGYTGKFTLISKEIQDEHFLSLIRFTKTNLKPIISKIKDDLNNFIVSDKKELSYLNDIVKVSEPKDELNEIIIDFNYSSIVEEVNKVLDNTPEKKVLNKILDTNNDAYNWVKKGKDLHTPNSKCLFCDNIVSEERLNYLIEYFNSQASTLKEEVDRLKTLVYDEINKIDAINYPSSNDLNLGFINEYIEIRNKLIKI
;
A
#
# COMPACT_ATOMS: atom_id res chain seq x y z
N MET A 1 -4.23 34.52 -19.57
CA MET A 1 -5.62 35.04 -19.70
C MET A 1 -5.97 35.03 -21.19
N ILE A 2 -7.23 35.24 -21.57
CA ILE A 2 -7.58 35.41 -22.99
C ILE A 2 -7.02 36.76 -23.44
N LYS A 3 -6.19 36.76 -24.48
CA LYS A 3 -5.52 37.95 -25.01
C LYS A 3 -6.38 38.69 -26.02
N LYS A 4 -6.97 37.96 -26.97
CA LYS A 4 -7.82 38.51 -28.04
C LYS A 4 -8.60 37.41 -28.76
N ILE A 5 -9.60 37.81 -29.54
CA ILE A 5 -10.33 36.91 -30.45
C ILE A 5 -9.83 37.16 -31.88
N ASP A 6 -8.89 36.35 -32.37
CA ASP A 6 -8.26 36.57 -33.68
C ASP A 6 -9.25 36.66 -34.84
N SER A 7 -10.24 35.77 -34.88
CA SER A 7 -11.25 35.78 -35.94
C SER A 7 -12.56 35.14 -35.52
N ILE A 8 -13.67 35.58 -36.12
CA ILE A 8 -14.99 34.97 -35.96
C ILE A 8 -15.63 34.84 -37.36
N ARG A 9 -16.09 33.65 -37.72
CA ARG A 9 -16.71 33.35 -39.02
C ARG A 9 -18.02 32.61 -38.85
N ASN A 10 -19.04 33.02 -39.59
CA ASN A 10 -20.37 32.41 -39.61
C ASN A 10 -21.00 32.17 -38.23
N PHE A 11 -20.66 33.00 -37.23
CA PHE A 11 -21.12 32.85 -35.86
C PHE A 11 -22.13 33.95 -35.53
N GLY A 12 -23.42 33.63 -35.70
CA GLY A 12 -24.52 34.59 -35.57
C GLY A 12 -24.38 35.77 -36.55
N ILE A 13 -24.32 36.99 -36.03
CA ILE A 13 -24.14 38.20 -36.85
C ILE A 13 -22.71 38.38 -37.37
N TYR A 14 -21.72 37.71 -36.77
CA TYR A 14 -20.33 37.80 -37.22
C TYR A 14 -20.11 36.90 -38.44
N LYS A 15 -20.09 37.52 -39.63
CA LYS A 15 -19.85 36.81 -40.90
C LYS A 15 -18.39 36.47 -41.12
N ASN A 16 -17.50 37.46 -41.04
CA ASN A 16 -16.05 37.28 -41.22
C ASN A 16 -15.29 38.40 -40.49
N PHE A 17 -15.37 38.39 -39.17
CA PHE A 17 -14.65 39.35 -38.33
C PHE A 17 -13.19 38.91 -38.16
N SER A 18 -12.28 39.88 -38.24
CA SER A 18 -10.85 39.72 -38.00
C SER A 18 -10.36 40.82 -37.07
N TRP A 19 -9.67 40.46 -35.99
CA TRP A 19 -9.17 41.41 -34.99
C TRP A 19 -8.18 42.42 -35.57
N THR A 20 -7.49 42.05 -36.65
CA THR A 20 -6.47 42.87 -37.31
C THR A 20 -7.02 43.79 -38.39
N SER A 21 -8.26 43.60 -38.83
CA SER A 21 -8.82 44.31 -39.99
C SER A 21 -9.26 45.75 -39.67
N PRO A 22 -9.76 46.07 -38.46
CA PRO A 22 -9.97 47.45 -38.03
C PRO A 22 -8.71 47.99 -37.35
N SER A 23 -8.15 49.09 -37.88
CA SER A 23 -7.04 49.79 -37.24
C SER A 23 -7.46 50.31 -35.85
N GLY A 24 -6.87 49.78 -34.78
CA GLY A 24 -7.03 50.32 -33.42
C GLY A 24 -7.78 49.46 -32.40
N ILE A 25 -8.17 48.21 -32.72
CA ILE A 25 -8.68 47.30 -31.68
C ILE A 25 -7.54 46.85 -30.77
N LYS A 26 -7.64 47.20 -29.49
CA LYS A 26 -6.67 46.79 -28.46
C LYS A 26 -6.93 45.35 -28.02
N ASP A 27 -5.87 44.66 -27.61
CA ASP A 27 -5.97 43.40 -26.89
C ASP A 27 -6.77 43.56 -25.60
N PHE A 28 -7.31 42.45 -25.09
CA PHE A 28 -8.05 42.45 -23.83
C PHE A 28 -7.15 42.84 -22.66
N ASN A 29 -7.70 43.68 -21.78
CA ASN A 29 -7.11 44.01 -20.48
C ASN A 29 -7.73 43.14 -19.38
N TYR A 30 -7.27 43.33 -18.14
CA TYR A 30 -7.87 42.68 -16.97
C TYR A 30 -9.39 42.94 -16.84
N LYS A 31 -9.86 44.13 -17.27
CA LYS A 31 -11.28 44.48 -17.36
C LYS A 31 -11.57 45.02 -18.76
N ASN A 32 -12.65 44.52 -19.38
CA ASN A 32 -13.07 44.90 -20.72
C ASN A 32 -14.54 45.28 -20.71
N LEU A 33 -14.89 46.43 -21.32
CA LEU A 33 -16.26 46.88 -21.48
C LEU A 33 -16.62 46.87 -22.97
N PHE A 34 -17.56 45.99 -23.35
CA PHE A 34 -18.13 45.95 -24.70
C PHE A 34 -19.52 46.57 -24.67
N TYR A 35 -19.71 47.65 -25.42
CA TYR A 35 -20.99 48.35 -25.52
C TYR A 35 -21.36 48.61 -26.99
N GLY A 36 -22.64 48.85 -27.24
CA GLY A 36 -23.16 49.05 -28.58
C GLY A 36 -24.68 48.94 -28.61
N TRP A 37 -25.29 49.27 -29.74
CA TRP A 37 -26.74 49.20 -29.94
C TRP A 37 -27.29 47.78 -29.79
N ASN A 38 -28.61 47.66 -29.62
CA ASN A 38 -29.25 46.35 -29.73
C ASN A 38 -28.96 45.73 -31.09
N TYR A 39 -28.86 44.40 -31.12
CA TYR A 39 -28.46 43.65 -32.31
C TYR A 39 -27.01 43.88 -32.80
N SER A 40 -26.18 44.63 -32.07
CA SER A 40 -24.76 44.83 -32.42
C SER A 40 -23.86 43.60 -32.19
N GLY A 41 -24.41 42.44 -31.83
CA GLY A 41 -23.65 41.20 -31.61
C GLY A 41 -23.08 40.99 -30.20
N LYS A 42 -23.49 41.76 -29.19
CA LYS A 42 -23.03 41.59 -27.79
C LYS A 42 -23.36 40.22 -27.20
N THR A 43 -24.61 39.77 -27.33
CA THR A 43 -25.04 38.44 -26.86
C THR A 43 -24.38 37.31 -27.65
N THR A 44 -24.16 37.52 -28.95
CA THR A 44 -23.41 36.56 -29.78
C THR A 44 -21.96 36.45 -29.32
N LEU A 45 -21.33 37.57 -28.95
CA LEU A 45 -19.98 37.57 -28.38
C LEU A 45 -19.92 36.85 -27.04
N SER A 46 -20.88 37.06 -26.14
CA SER A 46 -20.90 36.34 -24.84
C SER A 46 -21.00 34.82 -25.01
N ARG A 47 -21.73 34.35 -26.03
CA ARG A 47 -21.85 32.91 -26.34
C ARG A 47 -20.56 32.28 -26.88
N ILE A 48 -19.61 33.05 -27.41
CA ILE A 48 -18.25 32.55 -27.71
C ILE A 48 -17.55 32.16 -26.40
N PHE A 49 -17.67 32.96 -25.35
CA PHE A 49 -17.15 32.63 -24.03
C PHE A 49 -17.89 31.43 -23.41
N SER A 50 -19.21 31.28 -23.65
CA SER A 50 -19.93 30.07 -23.26
C SER A 50 -19.36 28.83 -23.96
N SER A 51 -19.02 28.91 -25.26
CA SER A 51 -18.37 27.80 -25.97
C SER A 51 -17.00 27.43 -25.41
N LEU A 52 -16.23 28.42 -24.93
CA LEU A 52 -14.96 28.16 -24.26
C LEU A 52 -15.16 27.51 -22.87
N ARG A 53 -16.17 27.95 -22.10
CA ARG A 53 -16.56 27.33 -20.82
C ARG A 53 -16.98 25.88 -21.00
N ASP A 54 -17.89 25.64 -21.94
CA ASP A 54 -18.49 24.32 -22.17
C ASP A 54 -17.59 23.40 -23.01
N LYS A 55 -16.44 23.91 -23.46
CA LYS A 55 -15.45 23.22 -24.32
C LYS A 55 -16.03 22.67 -25.62
N LYS A 56 -17.16 23.21 -26.05
CA LYS A 56 -17.92 22.81 -27.24
C LYS A 56 -18.52 24.05 -27.89
N ILE A 57 -18.67 24.03 -29.22
CA ILE A 57 -19.41 25.08 -29.93
C ILE A 57 -20.85 25.14 -29.45
N HIS A 58 -21.32 26.35 -29.14
CA HIS A 58 -22.68 26.61 -28.66
C HIS A 58 -23.71 26.12 -29.68
N ASP A 59 -24.73 25.39 -29.22
CA ASP A 59 -25.65 24.64 -30.10
C ASP A 59 -26.41 25.54 -31.11
N SER A 60 -26.65 26.81 -30.79
CA SER A 60 -27.25 27.77 -31.73
C SER A 60 -26.37 28.16 -32.93
N TYR A 61 -25.08 27.79 -32.95
CA TYR A 61 -24.10 28.23 -33.95
C TYR A 61 -23.21 27.09 -34.45
N THR A 62 -23.77 25.91 -34.71
CA THR A 62 -23.05 24.71 -35.16
C THR A 62 -22.16 24.92 -36.40
N ASN A 63 -22.51 25.84 -37.29
CA ASN A 63 -21.74 26.17 -38.50
C ASN A 63 -20.76 27.34 -38.31
N GLY A 64 -20.69 27.92 -37.11
CA GLY A 64 -19.82 29.04 -36.79
C GLY A 64 -18.46 28.57 -36.27
N THR A 65 -17.42 29.35 -36.57
CA THR A 65 -16.06 29.11 -36.08
C THR A 65 -15.49 30.40 -35.50
N PHE A 66 -14.65 30.26 -34.48
CA PHE A 66 -13.90 31.37 -33.91
C PHE A 66 -12.49 30.92 -33.55
N LYS A 67 -11.58 31.88 -33.42
CA LYS A 67 -10.19 31.65 -33.02
C LYS A 67 -9.81 32.65 -31.93
N VAL A 68 -9.21 32.16 -30.86
CA VAL A 68 -8.85 32.93 -29.67
C VAL A 68 -7.38 32.69 -29.34
N SER A 69 -6.65 33.75 -29.02
CA SER A 69 -5.28 33.69 -28.52
C SER A 69 -5.24 33.97 -27.02
N THR A 70 -4.36 33.27 -26.30
CA THR A 70 -4.08 33.49 -24.88
C THR A 70 -2.69 34.12 -24.68
N ASP A 71 -2.43 34.67 -23.49
CA ASP A 71 -1.14 35.32 -23.20
C ASP A 71 0.04 34.33 -23.17
N ASN A 72 -0.23 33.03 -22.99
CA ASN A 72 0.78 31.96 -23.01
C ASN A 72 1.07 31.47 -24.44
N ASN A 73 0.76 32.26 -25.47
CA ASN A 73 0.81 31.90 -26.89
C ASN A 73 -0.05 30.68 -27.28
N GLY A 74 -1.03 30.30 -26.45
CA GLY A 74 -1.99 29.25 -26.79
C GLY A 74 -3.03 29.77 -27.78
N ILE A 75 -3.34 28.97 -28.80
CA ILE A 75 -4.32 29.30 -29.83
C ILE A 75 -5.43 28.26 -29.81
N TYR A 76 -6.68 28.73 -29.66
CA TYR A 76 -7.85 27.87 -29.53
C TYR A 76 -8.91 28.20 -30.56
N ASP A 77 -9.40 27.19 -31.25
CA ASP A 77 -10.49 27.23 -32.22
C ASP A 77 -11.44 26.05 -32.00
N SER A 78 -12.45 25.91 -32.87
CA SER A 78 -13.47 24.87 -32.78
C SER A 78 -12.94 23.43 -32.73
N SER A 79 -11.70 23.18 -33.14
CA SER A 79 -11.11 21.84 -33.17
C SER A 79 -10.40 21.43 -31.87
N ASN A 80 -10.05 22.41 -31.02
CA ASN A 80 -9.24 22.17 -29.82
C ASN A 80 -9.80 22.85 -28.56
N LEU A 81 -11.11 23.12 -28.52
CA LEU A 81 -11.78 23.70 -27.34
C LEU A 81 -11.63 22.85 -26.07
N GLU A 82 -11.57 21.52 -26.19
CA GLU A 82 -11.39 20.60 -25.06
C GLU A 82 -10.10 20.84 -24.26
N SER A 83 -9.04 21.26 -24.96
CA SER A 83 -7.73 21.56 -24.37
C SER A 83 -7.60 23.01 -23.88
N PHE A 84 -8.68 23.79 -23.91
CA PHE A 84 -8.68 25.15 -23.38
C PHE A 84 -8.37 25.14 -21.87
N PRO A 85 -7.36 25.91 -21.41
CA PRO A 85 -6.72 25.69 -20.12
C PRO A 85 -7.34 26.49 -18.96
N TYR A 86 -8.36 27.33 -19.23
CA TYR A 86 -8.93 28.22 -18.23
C TYR A 86 -10.39 27.88 -17.95
N ASP A 87 -10.76 27.91 -16.68
CA ASP A 87 -12.15 27.85 -16.25
C ASP A 87 -12.80 29.22 -16.45
N ILE A 88 -13.90 29.25 -17.20
CA ILE A 88 -14.63 30.49 -17.52
C ILE A 88 -15.99 30.46 -16.86
N LEU A 89 -16.33 31.52 -16.16
CA LEU A 89 -17.69 31.76 -15.67
C LEU A 89 -18.38 32.76 -16.61
N VAL A 90 -19.53 32.37 -17.15
CA VAL A 90 -20.33 33.21 -18.05
C VAL A 90 -21.69 33.44 -17.44
N PHE A 91 -21.99 34.71 -17.15
CA PHE A 91 -23.30 35.16 -16.73
C PHE A 91 -23.97 35.92 -17.89
N ASN A 92 -24.86 35.25 -18.60
CA ASN A 92 -25.60 35.81 -19.73
C ASN A 92 -27.10 35.39 -19.67
N SER A 93 -27.88 35.73 -20.69
CA SER A 93 -29.30 35.34 -20.76
C SER A 93 -29.52 33.83 -20.73
N ASP A 94 -28.58 33.05 -21.28
CA ASP A 94 -28.68 31.59 -21.33
C ASP A 94 -28.49 31.01 -19.92
N TYR A 95 -27.50 31.52 -19.16
CA TYR A 95 -27.34 31.18 -17.73
C TYR A 95 -28.62 31.46 -16.93
N ILE A 96 -29.24 32.62 -17.14
CA ILE A 96 -30.50 33.00 -16.49
C ILE A 96 -31.59 32.00 -16.86
N GLN A 97 -31.75 31.65 -18.13
CA GLN A 97 -32.78 30.70 -18.57
C GLN A 97 -32.56 29.28 -18.03
N ASP A 98 -31.31 28.81 -18.03
CA ASP A 98 -30.95 27.45 -17.63
C ASP A 98 -31.01 27.23 -16.12
N ASN A 99 -30.79 28.29 -15.33
CA ASN A 99 -30.65 28.20 -13.87
C ASN A 99 -31.73 28.95 -13.09
N LEU A 100 -32.52 29.82 -13.73
CA LEU A 100 -33.61 30.54 -13.08
C LEU A 100 -34.93 30.12 -13.71
N ASN A 101 -35.64 29.23 -13.01
CA ASN A 101 -36.97 28.81 -13.42
C ASN A 101 -38.00 29.90 -13.05
N PHE A 102 -38.37 30.74 -14.01
CA PHE A 102 -39.43 31.74 -13.84
C PHE A 102 -40.85 31.14 -13.95
N SER A 103 -40.97 29.81 -14.13
CA SER A 103 -42.20 29.15 -14.52
C SER A 103 -42.69 28.14 -13.47
N ILE A 104 -43.06 28.59 -12.28
CA ILE A 104 -44.01 27.84 -11.44
C ILE A 104 -44.94 28.84 -10.77
N HIS A 105 -46.10 29.09 -11.37
CA HIS A 105 -47.38 29.30 -10.68
C HIS A 105 -48.52 29.19 -11.72
N VAL A 106 -48.66 28.01 -12.33
CA VAL A 106 -49.96 27.61 -12.87
C VAL A 106 -50.64 26.90 -11.71
N ASN A 107 -51.62 27.56 -11.09
CA ASN A 107 -52.48 27.09 -9.99
C ASN A 107 -51.90 27.27 -8.57
N ASN A 108 -51.82 28.51 -8.11
CA ASN A 108 -52.53 28.98 -6.91
C ASN A 108 -52.07 30.40 -6.57
N SER A 109 -53.06 31.27 -6.39
CA SER A 109 -52.94 32.64 -5.92
C SER A 109 -52.10 32.73 -4.63
N SER A 110 -50.91 33.30 -4.74
CA SER A 110 -50.12 33.83 -3.63
C SER A 110 -49.36 35.06 -4.12
N ASP A 111 -49.64 36.21 -3.52
CA ASP A 111 -48.97 37.49 -3.75
C ASP A 111 -47.57 37.52 -3.12
N SER A 112 -46.71 36.58 -3.53
CA SER A 112 -45.28 36.64 -3.25
C SER A 112 -44.51 36.23 -4.50
N LYS A 113 -44.01 37.21 -5.24
CA LYS A 113 -42.99 37.00 -6.27
C LYS A 113 -41.66 36.69 -5.60
N THR A 114 -41.58 35.52 -4.97
CA THR A 114 -40.32 34.99 -4.44
C THR A 114 -39.55 34.45 -5.62
N ILE A 115 -38.48 35.14 -5.99
CA ILE A 115 -37.46 34.59 -6.90
C ILE A 115 -36.76 33.51 -6.07
N LEU A 116 -37.07 32.24 -6.32
CA LEU A 116 -36.34 31.12 -5.74
C LEU A 116 -34.94 31.09 -6.38
N PHE A 117 -33.91 31.41 -5.60
CA PHE A 117 -32.52 31.26 -6.01
C PHE A 117 -32.06 29.83 -5.71
N GLU A 118 -32.18 28.93 -6.68
CA GLU A 118 -31.49 27.65 -6.64
C GLU A 118 -30.41 27.61 -7.72
N VAL A 119 -29.15 27.55 -7.29
CA VAL A 119 -27.98 27.61 -8.15
C VAL A 119 -27.46 26.19 -8.40
N GLY A 120 -27.34 25.76 -9.66
CA GLY A 120 -26.56 24.58 -10.08
C GLY A 120 -27.35 23.30 -10.40
N ASN A 121 -26.62 22.22 -10.72
CA ASN A 121 -27.02 20.89 -11.24
C ASN A 121 -28.14 20.10 -10.48
N ASN A 122 -28.91 20.71 -9.59
CA ASN A 122 -29.85 20.05 -8.69
C ASN A 122 -31.14 19.55 -9.35
N ALA A 123 -31.54 20.08 -10.51
CA ALA A 123 -32.71 19.59 -11.25
C ALA A 123 -32.60 18.11 -11.66
N LYS A 124 -31.38 17.58 -11.87
CA LYS A 124 -31.16 16.15 -12.19
C LYS A 124 -31.37 15.23 -10.98
N TYR A 125 -31.14 15.71 -9.77
CA TYR A 125 -31.21 14.90 -8.55
C TYR A 125 -32.56 15.00 -7.85
N GLU A 126 -33.31 16.07 -8.07
CA GLU A 126 -34.63 16.31 -7.49
C GLU A 126 -35.61 15.18 -7.80
N THR A 127 -35.68 14.73 -9.06
CA THR A 127 -36.55 13.59 -9.45
C THR A 127 -36.18 12.32 -8.67
N LYS A 128 -34.88 12.09 -8.45
CA LYS A 128 -34.42 10.89 -7.74
C LYS A 128 -34.72 10.99 -6.24
N ILE A 129 -34.59 12.17 -5.67
CA ILE A 129 -34.93 12.45 -4.27
C ILE A 129 -36.41 12.17 -4.04
N ILE A 130 -37.30 12.73 -4.89
CA ILE A 130 -38.75 12.50 -4.80
C ILE A 130 -39.09 11.01 -4.90
N GLU A 131 -38.49 10.27 -5.84
CA GLU A 131 -38.69 8.82 -5.98
C GLU A 131 -38.27 8.06 -4.71
N LEU A 132 -37.09 8.37 -4.16
CA LEU A 132 -36.59 7.73 -2.95
C LEU A 132 -37.46 8.07 -1.73
N GLN A 133 -37.94 9.31 -1.63
CA GLN A 133 -38.83 9.75 -0.57
C GLN A 133 -40.15 8.99 -0.62
N GLY A 134 -40.75 8.84 -1.80
CA GLY A 134 -41.96 8.03 -1.98
C GLY A 134 -41.77 6.56 -1.58
N LYS A 135 -40.59 5.99 -1.82
CA LYS A 135 -40.26 4.63 -1.34
C LYS A 135 -40.17 4.58 0.19
N VAL A 136 -39.52 5.56 0.81
CA VAL A 136 -39.43 5.68 2.28
C VAL A 136 -40.83 5.80 2.90
N ASP A 137 -41.67 6.66 2.33
CA ASP A 137 -43.05 6.88 2.78
C ASP A 137 -43.91 5.63 2.65
N SER A 138 -43.74 4.84 1.59
CA SER A 138 -44.45 3.56 1.44
C SER A 138 -44.07 2.51 2.50
N ILE A 139 -42.86 2.60 3.04
CA ILE A 139 -42.34 1.67 4.05
C ILE A 139 -42.69 2.15 5.46
N LYS A 140 -42.36 3.41 5.80
CA LYS A 140 -42.57 4.00 7.13
C LYS A 140 -44.02 4.42 7.37
N GLY A 141 -44.72 4.83 6.33
CA GLY A 141 -46.02 5.47 6.40
C GLY A 141 -45.91 6.99 6.52
N THR A 142 -47.02 7.66 6.22
CA THR A 142 -47.23 9.10 6.42
C THR A 142 -48.58 9.30 7.11
N ASP A 143 -48.97 10.54 7.38
CA ASP A 143 -50.28 10.86 7.96
C ASP A 143 -51.46 10.39 7.09
N VAL A 144 -51.21 10.09 5.80
CA VAL A 144 -52.21 9.68 4.82
C VAL A 144 -52.01 8.23 4.36
N ILE A 145 -50.79 7.68 4.46
CA ILE A 145 -50.43 6.35 3.96
C ILE A 145 -50.07 5.43 5.13
N LEU A 146 -50.79 4.32 5.28
CA LEU A 146 -50.40 3.24 6.18
C LEU A 146 -49.15 2.53 5.64
N GLY A 147 -48.00 2.74 6.30
CA GLY A 147 -46.73 2.16 5.91
C GLY A 147 -46.69 0.65 6.09
N LYS A 148 -45.94 -0.06 5.24
CA LYS A 148 -45.78 -1.53 5.33
C LYS A 148 -45.23 -1.99 6.69
N LYS A 149 -44.42 -1.16 7.36
CA LYS A 149 -43.84 -1.44 8.69
C LYS A 149 -44.90 -1.64 9.77
N ILE A 150 -46.07 -0.98 9.66
CA ILE A 150 -47.09 -0.96 10.72
C ILE A 150 -47.56 -2.36 11.13
N LYS A 151 -47.58 -3.31 10.18
CA LYS A 151 -48.00 -4.70 10.42
C LYS A 151 -47.07 -5.46 11.37
N PHE A 152 -45.82 -5.03 11.46
CA PHE A 152 -44.77 -5.62 12.30
C PHE A 152 -44.45 -4.75 13.50
N GLN A 153 -45.21 -3.66 13.73
CA GLN A 153 -44.87 -2.69 14.78
C GLN A 153 -44.87 -3.34 16.16
N SER A 154 -45.79 -4.26 16.44
CA SER A 154 -45.81 -5.03 17.70
C SER A 154 -44.54 -5.85 17.91
N ASP A 155 -44.09 -6.60 16.89
CA ASP A 155 -42.87 -7.42 16.98
C ASP A 155 -41.62 -6.54 17.13
N ILE A 156 -41.62 -5.38 16.46
CA ILE A 156 -40.54 -4.40 16.55
C ILE A 156 -40.50 -3.79 17.94
N ASP A 157 -41.65 -3.40 18.50
CA ASP A 157 -41.75 -2.83 19.84
C ASP A 157 -41.32 -3.86 20.90
N GLU A 158 -41.74 -5.11 20.76
CA GLU A 158 -41.32 -6.21 21.64
C GLU A 158 -39.80 -6.44 21.56
N PHE A 159 -39.23 -6.44 20.35
CA PHE A 159 -37.79 -6.56 20.17
C PHE A 159 -37.02 -5.34 20.68
N GLU A 160 -37.54 -4.13 20.48
CA GLU A 160 -36.95 -2.89 21.01
C GLU A 160 -36.98 -2.88 22.54
N ILE A 161 -38.05 -3.41 23.16
CA ILE A 161 -38.10 -3.63 24.61
C ILE A 161 -37.04 -4.65 25.03
N TYR A 162 -36.88 -5.75 24.29
CA TYR A 162 -35.85 -6.75 24.54
C TYR A 162 -34.42 -6.19 24.42
N ASP A 163 -34.15 -5.29 23.46
CA ASP A 163 -32.85 -4.66 23.18
C ASP A 163 -32.71 -3.24 23.76
N LYS A 164 -33.60 -2.84 24.69
CA LYS A 164 -33.73 -1.45 25.14
C LYS A 164 -32.48 -0.95 25.87
N GLY A 165 -31.72 -0.08 25.21
CA GLY A 165 -30.68 0.75 25.84
C GLY A 165 -29.63 -0.03 26.65
N TYR A 166 -29.41 0.42 27.89
CA TYR A 166 -28.43 -0.16 28.84
C TYR A 166 -28.98 -1.38 29.63
N THR A 167 -30.27 -1.67 29.51
CA THR A 167 -30.96 -2.75 30.25
C THR A 167 -31.45 -3.90 29.36
N GLY A 168 -31.26 -3.79 28.04
CA GLY A 168 -31.63 -4.85 27.10
C GLY A 168 -30.82 -6.13 27.29
N LYS A 169 -31.39 -7.29 26.93
CA LYS A 169 -30.75 -8.60 27.15
C LYS A 169 -29.39 -8.71 26.47
N PHE A 170 -29.23 -8.18 25.26
CA PHE A 170 -27.93 -8.18 24.58
C PHE A 170 -26.87 -7.40 25.37
N THR A 171 -27.25 -6.28 25.99
CA THR A 171 -26.32 -5.50 26.83
C THR A 171 -25.95 -6.27 28.09
N LEU A 172 -26.93 -6.87 28.77
CA LEU A 172 -26.70 -7.66 29.99
C LEU A 172 -25.80 -8.86 29.72
N ILE A 173 -26.11 -9.67 28.70
CA ILE A 173 -25.30 -10.85 28.32
C ILE A 173 -23.90 -10.43 27.87
N SER A 174 -23.78 -9.34 27.11
CA SER A 174 -22.44 -8.87 26.72
C SER A 174 -21.61 -8.45 27.92
N LYS A 175 -22.25 -7.81 28.92
CA LYS A 175 -21.60 -7.42 30.16
C LYS A 175 -21.21 -8.64 31.01
N GLU A 176 -22.10 -9.63 31.13
CA GLU A 176 -21.81 -10.91 31.79
C GLU A 176 -20.60 -11.60 31.14
N ILE A 177 -20.55 -11.67 29.80
CA ILE A 177 -19.39 -12.22 29.09
C ILE A 177 -18.12 -11.40 29.34
N GLN A 178 -18.21 -10.08 29.26
CA GLN A 178 -17.08 -9.19 29.54
C GLN A 178 -16.55 -9.38 30.97
N ASP A 179 -17.43 -9.43 31.96
CA ASP A 179 -17.08 -9.44 33.37
C ASP A 179 -16.62 -10.83 33.81
N GLU A 180 -17.36 -11.89 33.44
CA GLU A 180 -17.15 -13.26 33.95
C GLU A 180 -16.17 -14.08 33.10
N HIS A 181 -16.22 -13.95 31.77
CA HIS A 181 -15.36 -14.73 30.88
C HIS A 181 -14.07 -13.98 30.50
N PHE A 182 -14.16 -12.68 30.29
CA PHE A 182 -13.00 -11.86 29.91
C PHE A 182 -12.36 -11.12 31.10
N LEU A 183 -12.92 -11.22 32.31
CA LEU A 183 -12.41 -10.53 33.51
C LEU A 183 -12.21 -9.02 33.30
N SER A 184 -13.05 -8.41 32.45
CA SER A 184 -12.92 -7.01 31.99
C SER A 184 -11.61 -6.67 31.26
N LEU A 185 -10.77 -7.65 30.91
CA LEU A 185 -9.55 -7.46 30.13
C LEU A 185 -9.86 -7.12 28.67
N ILE A 186 -10.93 -7.72 28.13
CA ILE A 186 -11.38 -7.52 26.76
C ILE A 186 -12.74 -6.82 26.79
N ARG A 187 -12.82 -5.64 26.17
CA ARG A 187 -14.08 -4.91 26.02
C ARG A 187 -15.02 -5.69 25.12
N PHE A 188 -16.18 -6.08 25.63
CA PHE A 188 -17.17 -6.84 24.87
C PHE A 188 -18.57 -6.26 25.03
N THR A 189 -19.17 -5.84 23.92
CA THR A 189 -20.43 -5.10 23.91
C THR A 189 -21.45 -5.75 22.99
N LYS A 190 -22.69 -5.26 23.02
CA LYS A 190 -23.76 -5.75 22.13
C LYS A 190 -23.42 -5.68 20.64
N THR A 191 -22.53 -4.75 20.25
CA THR A 191 -22.03 -4.63 18.87
C THR A 191 -21.19 -5.85 18.46
N ASN A 192 -20.47 -6.45 19.41
CA ASN A 192 -19.70 -7.69 19.21
C ASN A 192 -20.60 -8.93 19.25
N LEU A 193 -21.55 -8.97 20.19
CA LEU A 193 -22.42 -10.12 20.43
C LEU A 193 -23.42 -10.39 19.29
N LYS A 194 -24.06 -9.34 18.74
CA LYS A 194 -25.12 -9.50 17.73
C LYS A 194 -24.67 -10.23 16.45
N PRO A 195 -23.50 -9.91 15.86
CA PRO A 195 -22.97 -10.68 14.73
C PRO A 195 -22.70 -12.15 15.08
N ILE A 196 -22.17 -12.42 16.28
CA ILE A 196 -21.89 -13.80 16.74
C ILE A 196 -23.19 -14.58 16.85
N ILE A 197 -24.21 -14.03 17.51
CA ILE A 197 -25.54 -14.66 17.62
C ILE A 197 -26.12 -14.97 16.24
N SER A 198 -25.99 -14.04 15.29
CA SER A 198 -26.49 -14.24 13.93
C SER A 198 -25.78 -15.38 13.19
N LYS A 199 -24.52 -15.67 13.54
CA LYS A 199 -23.72 -16.77 12.98
C LYS A 199 -24.03 -18.12 13.64
N ILE A 200 -24.24 -18.14 14.97
CA ILE A 200 -24.40 -19.38 15.72
C ILE A 200 -25.84 -19.89 15.78
N LYS A 201 -26.84 -19.02 15.62
CA LYS A 201 -28.26 -19.35 15.85
C LYS A 201 -28.76 -20.54 15.02
N ASP A 202 -28.21 -20.73 13.82
CA ASP A 202 -28.65 -21.75 12.86
C ASP A 202 -27.90 -23.07 13.05
N ASP A 203 -26.80 -23.08 13.81
CA ASP A 203 -25.90 -24.23 13.96
C ASP A 203 -25.18 -24.25 15.31
N LEU A 204 -25.95 -24.26 16.40
CA LEU A 204 -25.42 -24.18 17.77
C LEU A 204 -24.43 -25.31 18.11
N ASN A 205 -24.70 -26.53 17.65
CA ASN A 205 -23.91 -27.71 18.02
C ASN A 205 -22.44 -27.60 17.57
N ASN A 206 -22.19 -26.98 16.41
CA ASN A 206 -20.83 -26.80 15.90
C ASN A 206 -20.02 -25.73 16.66
N PHE A 207 -20.67 -24.90 17.48
CA PHE A 207 -19.98 -23.89 18.31
C PHE A 207 -19.85 -24.30 19.79
N ILE A 208 -20.36 -25.47 20.18
CA ILE A 208 -20.24 -25.96 21.54
C ILE A 208 -18.93 -26.74 21.68
N VAL A 209 -17.99 -26.17 22.43
CA VAL A 209 -16.79 -26.89 22.88
C VAL A 209 -17.20 -27.93 23.92
N SER A 210 -17.25 -29.19 23.49
CA SER A 210 -17.72 -30.32 24.31
C SER A 210 -16.61 -30.93 25.17
N ASP A 211 -15.34 -30.79 24.75
CA ASP A 211 -14.20 -31.23 25.53
C ASP A 211 -13.91 -30.23 26.67
N LYS A 212 -14.01 -30.70 27.91
CA LYS A 212 -13.73 -29.90 29.11
C LYS A 212 -12.28 -29.41 29.18
N LYS A 213 -11.32 -30.19 28.66
CA LYS A 213 -9.90 -29.80 28.66
C LYS A 213 -9.67 -28.66 27.69
N GLU A 214 -10.21 -28.76 26.48
CA GLU A 214 -10.16 -27.71 25.47
C GLU A 214 -10.83 -26.43 25.98
N LEU A 215 -12.02 -26.56 26.59
CA LEU A 215 -12.72 -25.43 27.18
C LEU A 215 -11.91 -24.74 28.29
N SER A 216 -11.28 -25.52 29.18
CA SER A 216 -10.39 -24.98 30.22
C SER A 216 -9.21 -24.22 29.60
N TYR A 217 -8.56 -24.82 28.61
CA TYR A 217 -7.42 -24.21 27.92
C TYR A 217 -7.77 -22.89 27.22
N LEU A 218 -8.91 -22.85 26.51
CA LEU A 218 -9.40 -21.61 25.88
C LEU A 218 -9.73 -20.52 26.93
N ASN A 219 -10.33 -20.92 28.05
CA ASN A 219 -10.61 -20.01 29.16
C ASN A 219 -9.33 -19.41 29.74
N ASP A 220 -8.27 -20.20 29.89
CA ASP A 220 -6.99 -19.74 30.41
C ASP A 220 -6.28 -18.78 29.44
N ILE A 221 -6.35 -19.02 28.12
CA ILE A 221 -5.81 -18.11 27.10
C ILE A 221 -6.44 -16.73 27.17
N VAL A 222 -7.77 -16.68 27.28
CA VAL A 222 -8.54 -15.44 27.25
C VAL A 222 -8.29 -14.59 28.51
N LYS A 223 -7.89 -15.24 29.61
CA LYS A 223 -7.63 -14.60 30.91
C LYS A 223 -6.20 -14.10 31.09
N VAL A 224 -5.33 -14.24 30.08
CA VAL A 224 -3.96 -13.72 30.14
C VAL A 224 -4.01 -12.18 30.18
N SER A 225 -3.77 -11.61 31.36
CA SER A 225 -3.70 -10.15 31.57
C SER A 225 -2.30 -9.58 31.38
N GLU A 226 -1.29 -10.39 31.68
CA GLU A 226 0.12 -10.04 31.57
C GLU A 226 0.73 -10.88 30.45
N PRO A 227 0.78 -10.36 29.22
CA PRO A 227 1.47 -11.05 28.15
C PRO A 227 2.95 -11.18 28.51
N LYS A 228 3.55 -12.31 28.15
CA LYS A 228 5.00 -12.48 28.26
C LYS A 228 5.74 -11.46 27.39
N ASP A 229 6.99 -11.19 27.78
CA ASP A 229 7.86 -10.25 27.09
C ASP A 229 8.00 -10.58 25.61
N GLU A 230 8.19 -9.53 24.80
CA GLU A 230 8.48 -9.71 23.38
C GLU A 230 9.79 -10.47 23.22
N LEU A 231 9.76 -11.50 22.37
CA LEU A 231 10.93 -12.27 22.05
C LEU A 231 11.77 -11.52 21.02
N ASN A 232 13.08 -11.47 21.25
CA ASN A 232 14.01 -10.94 20.26
C ASN A 232 14.00 -11.80 19.00
N GLU A 233 14.08 -11.15 17.84
CA GLU A 233 14.25 -11.85 16.58
C GLU A 233 15.60 -12.59 16.56
N ILE A 234 15.56 -13.86 16.18
CA ILE A 234 16.77 -14.67 16.01
C ILE A 234 17.33 -14.34 14.63
N ILE A 235 18.33 -13.45 14.58
CA ILE A 235 19.03 -13.10 13.34
C ILE A 235 20.14 -14.12 13.13
N ILE A 236 20.08 -14.83 12.01
CA ILE A 236 21.10 -15.80 11.61
C ILE A 236 21.76 -15.33 10.33
N ASP A 237 23.03 -14.97 10.43
CA ASP A 237 23.86 -14.55 9.31
C ASP A 237 24.84 -15.67 8.94
N PHE A 238 24.49 -16.44 7.91
CA PHE A 238 25.27 -17.56 7.42
C PHE A 238 26.03 -17.17 6.16
N ASN A 239 27.29 -17.58 6.08
CA ASN A 239 28.11 -17.37 4.88
C ASN A 239 28.25 -18.64 4.01
N TYR A 240 27.21 -19.46 4.00
CA TYR A 240 27.23 -20.79 3.36
C TYR A 240 27.60 -20.73 1.87
N SER A 241 27.03 -19.78 1.13
CA SER A 241 27.27 -19.65 -0.31
C SER A 241 28.73 -19.35 -0.63
N SER A 242 29.36 -18.42 0.11
CA SER A 242 30.76 -18.08 -0.14
C SER A 242 31.68 -19.25 0.22
N ILE A 243 31.39 -19.96 1.32
CA ILE A 243 32.18 -21.12 1.74
C ILE A 243 32.08 -22.23 0.69
N VAL A 244 30.89 -22.51 0.14
CA VAL A 244 30.72 -23.48 -0.93
C VAL A 244 31.50 -23.09 -2.19
N GLU A 245 31.47 -21.81 -2.58
CA GLU A 245 32.26 -21.33 -3.72
C GLU A 245 33.77 -21.50 -3.50
N GLU A 246 34.27 -21.16 -2.31
CA GLU A 246 35.68 -21.31 -1.97
C GLU A 246 36.10 -22.79 -1.92
N VAL A 247 35.26 -23.66 -1.33
CA VAL A 247 35.49 -25.10 -1.30
C VAL A 247 35.56 -25.68 -2.71
N ASN A 248 34.62 -25.34 -3.59
CA ASN A 248 34.65 -25.82 -4.97
C ASN A 248 35.91 -25.36 -5.73
N LYS A 249 36.33 -24.10 -5.56
CA LYS A 249 37.57 -23.59 -6.16
C LYS A 249 38.81 -24.37 -5.70
N VAL A 250 38.85 -24.75 -4.42
CA VAL A 250 39.95 -25.54 -3.85
C VAL A 250 39.92 -26.98 -4.35
N LEU A 251 38.73 -27.59 -4.49
CA LEU A 251 38.57 -28.95 -5.02
C LEU A 251 38.93 -29.06 -6.50
N ASP A 252 38.69 -28.00 -7.28
CA ASP A 252 39.06 -27.93 -8.71
C ASP A 252 40.56 -27.69 -8.94
N ASN A 253 41.32 -27.34 -7.89
CA ASN A 253 42.74 -27.04 -8.01
C ASN A 253 43.59 -28.31 -7.94
N THR A 254 44.33 -28.59 -9.02
CA THR A 254 45.36 -29.64 -9.04
C THR A 254 46.75 -28.99 -8.91
N PRO A 255 47.42 -29.12 -7.76
CA PRO A 255 48.70 -28.44 -7.56
C PRO A 255 49.83 -29.12 -8.34
N GLU A 256 50.62 -28.35 -9.08
CA GLU A 256 51.85 -28.84 -9.69
C GLU A 256 52.99 -28.85 -8.67
N LYS A 257 53.55 -30.03 -8.38
CA LYS A 257 54.80 -30.15 -7.59
C LYS A 257 56.01 -29.96 -8.49
N LYS A 258 56.65 -28.80 -8.40
CA LYS A 258 57.91 -28.50 -9.11
C LYS A 258 59.11 -29.32 -8.61
N VAL A 259 59.12 -29.71 -7.34
CA VAL A 259 60.22 -30.43 -6.69
C VAL A 259 59.66 -31.66 -5.96
N LEU A 260 60.18 -32.84 -6.29
CA LEU A 260 59.81 -34.11 -5.65
C LEU A 260 60.82 -34.47 -4.56
N ASN A 261 60.32 -35.04 -3.45
CA ASN A 261 61.14 -35.59 -2.37
C ASN A 261 60.50 -36.88 -1.85
N LYS A 262 61.09 -38.03 -2.20
CA LYS A 262 60.52 -39.36 -1.91
C LYS A 262 60.15 -39.59 -0.44
N ILE A 263 60.91 -39.03 0.51
CA ILE A 263 60.67 -39.20 1.95
C ILE A 263 59.60 -38.21 2.43
N LEU A 264 59.74 -36.93 2.10
CA LEU A 264 58.80 -35.90 2.55
C LEU A 264 57.43 -36.01 1.86
N ASP A 265 57.38 -36.60 0.67
CA ASP A 265 56.14 -36.83 -0.09
C ASP A 265 55.31 -38.00 0.45
N THR A 266 55.93 -38.93 1.19
CA THR A 266 55.27 -40.16 1.67
C THR A 266 55.12 -40.23 3.18
N ASN A 267 55.86 -39.40 3.93
CA ASN A 267 55.87 -39.41 5.39
C ASN A 267 55.47 -38.03 5.96
N ASN A 268 54.27 -37.95 6.52
CA ASN A 268 53.70 -36.72 7.07
C ASN A 268 54.45 -36.23 8.34
N ASP A 269 54.97 -37.13 9.16
CA ASP A 269 55.73 -36.76 10.36
C ASP A 269 57.08 -36.14 9.97
N ALA A 270 57.76 -36.76 9.00
CA ALA A 270 58.98 -36.21 8.43
C ALA A 270 58.73 -34.86 7.74
N TYR A 271 57.63 -34.72 7.00
CA TYR A 271 57.22 -33.45 6.38
C TYR A 271 57.08 -32.34 7.43
N ASN A 272 56.32 -32.59 8.50
CA ASN A 272 56.08 -31.60 9.55
C ASN A 272 57.35 -31.26 10.33
N TRP A 273 58.18 -32.26 10.62
CA TRP A 273 59.48 -32.08 11.29
C TRP A 273 60.43 -31.22 10.45
N VAL A 274 60.58 -31.52 9.15
CA VAL A 274 61.45 -30.76 8.26
C VAL A 274 60.88 -29.37 7.97
N LYS A 275 59.55 -29.19 7.87
CA LYS A 275 58.90 -27.86 7.72
C LYS A 275 59.25 -26.95 8.89
N LYS A 276 59.04 -27.43 10.13
CA LYS A 276 59.41 -26.69 11.35
C LYS A 276 60.93 -26.51 11.49
N GLY A 277 61.69 -27.56 11.19
CA GLY A 277 63.14 -27.55 11.27
C GLY A 277 63.78 -26.54 10.32
N LYS A 278 63.24 -26.38 9.10
CA LYS A 278 63.72 -25.40 8.13
C LYS A 278 63.74 -23.98 8.70
N ASP A 279 62.67 -23.58 9.39
CA ASP A 279 62.50 -22.22 9.91
C ASP A 279 63.41 -21.91 11.11
N LEU A 280 64.06 -22.93 11.70
CA LEU A 280 64.99 -22.80 12.82
C LEU A 280 66.46 -22.65 12.40
N HIS A 281 66.76 -22.70 11.10
CA HIS A 281 68.13 -22.63 10.58
C HIS A 281 68.30 -21.46 9.62
N THR A 282 69.50 -20.85 9.64
CA THR A 282 69.94 -19.82 8.68
C THR A 282 71.02 -20.38 7.73
N PRO A 283 71.33 -19.73 6.60
CA PRO A 283 72.37 -20.21 5.67
C PRO A 283 73.71 -20.45 6.37
N ASN A 284 74.30 -21.63 6.16
CA ASN A 284 75.58 -22.07 6.73
C ASN A 284 75.57 -22.21 8.28
N SER A 285 74.40 -22.29 8.90
CA SER A 285 74.26 -22.62 10.33
C SER A 285 74.53 -24.10 10.62
N LYS A 286 74.86 -24.43 11.87
CA LYS A 286 74.97 -25.82 12.32
C LYS A 286 73.58 -26.43 12.53
N CYS A 287 73.39 -27.66 12.06
CA CYS A 287 72.13 -28.39 12.23
C CYS A 287 71.90 -28.74 13.70
N LEU A 288 70.76 -28.34 14.24
CA LEU A 288 70.36 -28.62 15.64
C LEU A 288 70.18 -30.12 15.95
N PHE A 289 70.15 -30.99 14.95
CA PHE A 289 70.01 -32.43 15.13
C PHE A 289 71.33 -33.19 15.03
N CYS A 290 72.16 -32.91 14.02
CA CYS A 290 73.37 -33.69 13.72
C CYS A 290 74.68 -32.88 13.74
N ASP A 291 74.65 -31.60 14.13
CA ASP A 291 75.77 -30.65 14.21
C ASP A 291 76.54 -30.39 12.88
N ASN A 292 76.10 -30.98 11.77
CA ASN A 292 76.63 -30.71 10.43
C ASN A 292 76.19 -29.33 9.90
N ILE A 293 76.99 -28.75 9.00
CA ILE A 293 76.64 -27.46 8.36
C ILE A 293 75.45 -27.67 7.40
N VAL A 294 74.42 -26.84 7.55
CA VAL A 294 73.29 -26.77 6.60
C VAL A 294 73.66 -25.78 5.49
N SER A 295 73.95 -26.31 4.30
CA SER A 295 74.32 -25.47 3.15
C SER A 295 73.16 -24.58 2.70
N GLU A 296 73.51 -23.43 2.12
CA GLU A 296 72.55 -22.52 1.49
C GLU A 296 71.73 -23.22 0.39
N GLU A 297 72.38 -24.07 -0.40
CA GLU A 297 71.73 -24.89 -1.45
C GLU A 297 70.67 -25.83 -0.86
N ARG A 298 70.94 -26.46 0.29
CA ARG A 298 69.97 -27.33 0.98
C ARG A 298 68.79 -26.52 1.51
N LEU A 299 69.05 -25.33 2.05
CA LEU A 299 67.99 -24.46 2.56
C LEU A 299 67.08 -23.99 1.41
N ASN A 300 67.68 -23.57 0.29
CA ASN A 300 66.96 -23.15 -0.92
C ASN A 300 66.12 -24.29 -1.51
N TYR A 301 66.66 -25.51 -1.59
CA TYR A 301 65.90 -26.70 -1.99
C TYR A 301 64.65 -26.92 -1.11
N LEU A 302 64.80 -26.80 0.21
CA LEU A 302 63.68 -26.96 1.13
C LEU A 302 62.68 -25.81 0.99
N ILE A 303 63.15 -24.57 0.80
CA ILE A 303 62.29 -23.41 0.54
C ILE A 303 61.47 -23.63 -0.73
N GLU A 304 62.07 -24.06 -1.84
CA GLU A 304 61.35 -24.37 -3.08
C GLU A 304 60.39 -25.55 -2.93
N TYR A 305 60.79 -26.59 -2.20
CA TYR A 305 59.94 -27.75 -1.92
C TYR A 305 58.68 -27.35 -1.12
N PHE A 306 58.83 -26.54 -0.08
CA PHE A 306 57.73 -26.10 0.78
C PHE A 306 56.93 -24.92 0.21
N ASN A 307 57.49 -24.07 -0.64
CA ASN A 307 56.77 -23.00 -1.34
C ASN A 307 56.05 -23.51 -2.60
N SER A 308 55.76 -24.81 -2.67
CA SER A 308 54.99 -25.41 -3.76
C SER A 308 53.50 -25.09 -3.63
N GLN A 309 52.79 -25.06 -4.76
CA GLN A 309 51.33 -24.89 -4.81
C GLN A 309 50.59 -25.88 -3.90
N ALA A 310 51.17 -27.07 -3.67
CA ALA A 310 50.63 -28.08 -2.77
C ALA A 310 50.61 -27.66 -1.29
N SER A 311 51.60 -26.89 -0.81
CA SER A 311 51.60 -26.38 0.56
C SER A 311 50.55 -25.29 0.75
N THR A 312 50.45 -24.36 -0.21
CA THR A 312 49.42 -23.31 -0.20
C THR A 312 48.01 -23.91 -0.22
N LEU A 313 47.80 -24.94 -1.04
CA LEU A 313 46.51 -25.64 -1.09
C LEU A 313 46.16 -26.31 0.24
N LYS A 314 47.14 -26.91 0.93
CA LYS A 314 46.93 -27.53 2.24
C LYS A 314 46.52 -26.52 3.30
N GLU A 315 47.18 -25.35 3.33
CA GLU A 315 46.85 -24.27 4.26
C GLU A 315 45.45 -23.71 3.99
N GLU A 316 45.05 -23.60 2.72
CA GLU A 316 43.70 -23.16 2.34
C GLU A 316 42.62 -24.18 2.72
N VAL A 317 42.88 -25.48 2.54
CA VAL A 317 41.96 -26.54 2.99
C VAL A 317 41.75 -26.49 4.50
N ASP A 318 42.82 -26.31 5.28
CA ASP A 318 42.71 -26.24 6.74
C ASP A 318 41.97 -24.98 7.19
N ARG A 319 42.19 -23.82 6.52
CA ARG A 319 41.39 -22.60 6.74
C ARG A 319 39.90 -22.84 6.48
N LEU A 320 39.55 -23.47 5.36
CA LEU A 320 38.16 -23.75 5.01
C LEU A 320 37.47 -24.70 5.98
N LYS A 321 38.19 -25.72 6.48
CA LYS A 321 37.68 -26.58 7.55
C LYS A 321 37.32 -25.76 8.79
N THR A 322 38.20 -24.86 9.23
CA THR A 322 37.92 -23.99 10.37
C THR A 322 36.66 -23.16 10.13
N LEU A 323 36.52 -22.53 8.97
CA LEU A 323 35.32 -21.76 8.63
C LEU A 323 34.04 -22.61 8.66
N VAL A 324 34.08 -23.83 8.13
CA VAL A 324 32.94 -24.75 8.17
C VAL A 324 32.60 -25.11 9.62
N TYR A 325 33.59 -25.42 10.46
CA TYR A 325 33.35 -25.72 11.87
C TYR A 325 32.79 -24.51 12.63
N ASP A 326 33.27 -23.30 12.33
CA ASP A 326 32.76 -22.08 12.95
C ASP A 326 31.28 -21.84 12.58
N GLU A 327 30.88 -22.08 11.32
CA GLU A 327 29.47 -22.00 10.91
C GLU A 327 28.60 -23.09 11.59
N ILE A 328 29.10 -24.32 11.72
CA ILE A 328 28.40 -25.38 12.47
C ILE A 328 28.21 -24.96 13.94
N ASN A 329 29.26 -24.46 14.57
CA ASN A 329 29.19 -23.98 15.95
C ASN A 329 28.21 -22.82 16.11
N LYS A 330 28.08 -21.92 15.12
CA LYS A 330 27.06 -20.86 15.13
C LYS A 330 25.65 -21.43 15.12
N ILE A 331 25.39 -22.49 14.36
CA ILE A 331 24.08 -23.18 14.32
C ILE A 331 23.77 -23.78 15.69
N ASP A 332 24.72 -24.52 16.27
CA ASP A 332 24.55 -25.18 17.57
C ASP A 332 24.42 -24.17 18.72
N ALA A 333 24.99 -22.98 18.58
CA ALA A 333 24.90 -21.90 19.56
C ALA A 333 23.60 -21.08 19.48
N ILE A 334 22.70 -21.36 18.53
CA ILE A 334 21.40 -20.67 18.45
C ILE A 334 20.58 -21.00 19.70
N ASN A 335 20.32 -19.96 20.50
CA ASN A 335 19.49 -20.09 21.69
C ASN A 335 18.01 -19.88 21.34
N TYR A 336 17.28 -20.98 21.20
CA TYR A 336 15.83 -20.93 20.98
C TYR A 336 15.08 -20.64 22.29
N PRO A 337 14.01 -19.82 22.26
CA PRO A 337 13.18 -19.55 23.43
C PRO A 337 12.59 -20.85 24.01
N SER A 338 12.31 -20.86 25.31
CA SER A 338 11.59 -21.95 25.94
C SER A 338 10.10 -21.87 25.61
N SER A 339 9.39 -23.01 25.66
CA SER A 339 7.92 -22.99 25.66
C SER A 339 7.36 -22.15 26.82
N ASN A 340 8.13 -22.05 27.91
CA ASN A 340 7.80 -21.22 29.07
C ASN A 340 7.97 -19.72 28.81
N ASP A 341 8.53 -19.31 27.67
CA ASP A 341 8.67 -17.90 27.31
C ASP A 341 7.48 -17.43 26.45
N LEU A 342 6.61 -18.35 26.03
CA LEU A 342 5.48 -18.08 25.13
C LEU A 342 4.14 -18.03 25.87
N ASN A 343 3.23 -17.17 25.41
CA ASN A 343 1.84 -17.16 25.88
C ASN A 343 1.16 -18.48 25.51
N LEU A 344 0.21 -18.93 26.35
CA LEU A 344 -0.43 -20.25 26.25
C LEU A 344 -0.93 -20.61 24.84
N GLY A 345 -1.46 -19.63 24.10
CA GLY A 345 -1.99 -19.83 22.75
C GLY A 345 -0.95 -20.18 21.68
N PHE A 346 0.34 -19.94 21.93
CA PHE A 346 1.42 -20.18 20.96
C PHE A 346 2.27 -21.42 21.31
N ILE A 347 2.10 -22.01 22.49
CA ILE A 347 2.98 -23.10 22.98
C ILE A 347 2.90 -24.33 22.09
N ASN A 348 1.69 -24.76 21.71
CA ASN A 348 1.50 -25.99 20.93
C ASN A 348 2.11 -25.86 19.52
N GLU A 349 1.81 -24.77 18.83
CA GLU A 349 2.37 -24.47 17.51
C GLU A 349 3.90 -24.36 17.57
N TYR A 350 4.44 -23.70 18.60
CA TYR A 350 5.88 -23.61 18.81
C TYR A 350 6.54 -24.98 18.99
N ILE A 351 5.96 -25.87 19.81
CA ILE A 351 6.50 -27.21 20.03
C ILE A 351 6.51 -28.01 18.72
N GLU A 352 5.46 -27.91 17.90
CA GLU A 352 5.41 -28.58 16.60
C GLU A 352 6.50 -28.08 15.65
N ILE A 353 6.69 -26.76 15.54
CA ILE A 353 7.71 -26.16 14.68
C ILE A 353 9.11 -26.52 15.19
N ARG A 354 9.35 -26.41 16.50
CA ARG A 354 10.63 -26.78 17.12
C ARG A 354 10.99 -28.25 16.87
N ASN A 355 10.02 -29.14 16.96
CA ASN A 355 10.23 -30.57 16.67
C ASN A 355 10.56 -30.84 15.20
N LYS A 356 10.09 -30.01 14.26
CA LYS A 356 10.47 -30.11 12.85
C LYS A 356 11.91 -29.64 12.62
N LEU A 357 12.36 -28.60 13.35
CA LEU A 357 13.72 -28.09 13.27
C LEU A 357 14.76 -29.08 13.82
N ILE A 358 14.47 -29.76 14.94
CA ILE A 358 15.40 -30.72 15.57
C ILE A 358 15.55 -32.03 14.75
N LYS A 359 14.61 -32.32 13.85
CA LYS A 359 14.61 -33.54 13.02
C LYS A 359 15.44 -33.42 11.73
N ILE A 360 15.96 -32.24 11.43
CA ILE A 360 16.88 -31.96 10.32
C ILE A 360 18.30 -32.05 10.88
#